data_AF-A0A937AZC4-F1
#
_entry.id   AF-A0A937AZC4-F1
#
_cell.length_a   1.000
_cell.length_b   1.000
_cell.length_c   1.000
_cell.angle_alpha   90.00
_cell.angle_beta   90.00
_cell.angle_gamma   90.00
#
_symmetry.space_group_name_H-M   'P 1'
#
loop_
_entity.id
_entity.type
_entity.pdbx_description
1 polymer ?
#
loop_
_entity_poly.entity_id
_entity_poly.type
_entity_poly.pdbx_seq_one_letter_code
_entity_poly.pdbx_strand_id
1 'polypeptide(L)'
;MSQENKQSKMEKGDGQRKGPKFNIYWVYGIIGIALLLAQVMNFSPELKVISEQQFRNEILLPGDVQKLDLVKNKEQVHVYVKPDRLTKEFYVKQFKGRLSADKVKGTPLFAFEVVDWKAFEERLDTFCKANNVAEVDMRVVKAPEWFGPLLNTVFTLLIIIVAWILLMRKMGGPASGGGPGGIFNIGKSKATLFDKGAKVNITFADVAGLDEAKVEVMEIVDFLKNPKKYTSLGGKIPKGALLVGPPGTGKTLLAKAMAGEAQVP
;
A
#
# COMPACT_ATOMS: atom_id res chain seq x y z
N MET A 1 0.22 -47.53 -57.13
CA MET A 1 -0.84 -46.50 -57.25
C MET A 1 -1.71 -46.65 -56.01
N SER A 2 -1.85 -45.73 -55.07
CA SER A 2 -1.56 -44.29 -54.94
C SER A 2 -0.95 -44.08 -53.54
N GLN A 3 0.11 -43.27 -53.37
CA GLN A 3 0.06 -41.85 -52.97
C GLN A 3 -1.13 -41.49 -52.05
N GLU A 4 -1.03 -40.72 -50.96
CA GLU A 4 0.03 -40.04 -50.22
C GLU A 4 -0.72 -39.41 -49.01
N ASN A 5 0.03 -38.77 -48.09
CA ASN A 5 -0.47 -37.75 -47.17
C ASN A 5 -0.88 -38.21 -45.75
N LYS A 6 0.14 -38.42 -44.91
CA LYS A 6 0.04 -38.09 -43.47
C LYS A 6 1.00 -36.95 -43.18
N GLN A 7 0.43 -35.75 -43.16
CA GLN A 7 1.02 -34.52 -42.66
C GLN A 7 1.78 -34.74 -41.34
N SER A 8 3.05 -34.37 -41.38
CA SER A 8 3.85 -33.98 -40.23
C SER A 8 3.13 -32.89 -39.44
N LYS A 9 2.79 -33.14 -38.18
CA LYS A 9 2.56 -32.07 -37.20
C LYS A 9 3.53 -32.27 -36.06
N MET A 10 4.61 -31.49 -36.14
CA MET A 10 5.61 -31.30 -35.09
C MET A 10 4.91 -31.06 -33.74
N GLU A 11 5.16 -31.92 -32.76
CA GLU A 11 5.00 -31.54 -31.35
C GLU A 11 6.01 -30.43 -31.05
N LYS A 12 5.55 -29.18 -31.11
CA LYS A 12 6.22 -28.08 -30.40
C LYS A 12 6.06 -28.39 -28.92
N GLY A 13 7.13 -28.89 -28.31
CA GLY A 13 7.31 -28.83 -26.86
C GLY A 13 7.32 -27.37 -26.45
N ASP A 14 6.14 -26.83 -26.13
CA ASP A 14 6.00 -25.52 -25.52
C ASP A 14 6.40 -25.66 -24.05
N GLY A 15 7.71 -25.68 -23.82
CA GLY A 15 8.28 -25.42 -22.52
C GLY A 15 7.93 -23.99 -22.16
N GLN A 16 6.75 -23.80 -21.56
CA GLN A 16 6.38 -22.55 -20.91
C GLN A 16 7.49 -22.23 -19.91
N ARG A 17 8.43 -21.37 -20.34
CA ARG A 17 9.31 -20.65 -19.44
C ARG A 17 8.37 -19.84 -18.57
N LYS A 18 8.05 -20.36 -17.39
CA LYS A 18 7.33 -19.63 -16.35
C LYS A 18 8.21 -18.42 -16.05
N GLY A 19 7.86 -17.29 -16.65
CA GLY A 19 8.45 -16.01 -16.30
C GLY A 19 8.35 -15.83 -14.79
N PRO A 20 9.23 -15.02 -14.18
CA PRO A 20 9.21 -14.80 -12.75
C PRO A 20 7.77 -14.45 -12.35
N LYS A 21 7.21 -15.22 -11.41
CA LYS A 21 5.83 -15.03 -10.96
C LYS A 21 5.78 -13.66 -10.28
N PHE A 22 5.37 -12.65 -11.02
CA PHE A 22 5.25 -11.29 -10.52
C PHE A 22 4.20 -11.29 -9.42
N ASN A 23 4.67 -11.27 -8.18
CA ASN A 23 3.83 -11.08 -7.03
C ASN A 23 3.36 -9.62 -7.05
N ILE A 24 2.06 -9.37 -7.01
CA ILE A 24 1.50 -8.00 -7.00
C ILE A 24 2.10 -7.15 -5.86
N TYR A 25 2.55 -7.80 -4.77
CA TYR A 25 3.28 -7.14 -3.68
C TYR A 25 4.61 -6.49 -4.11
N TRP A 26 5.26 -6.94 -5.19
CA TRP A 26 6.43 -6.25 -5.76
C TRP A 26 6.06 -4.90 -6.37
N VAL A 27 4.87 -4.78 -6.97
CA VAL A 27 4.38 -3.50 -7.51
C VAL A 27 4.14 -2.51 -6.36
N TYR A 28 3.49 -2.97 -5.28
CA TYR A 28 3.31 -2.14 -4.08
C TYR A 28 4.65 -1.77 -3.41
N GLY A 29 5.62 -2.69 -3.40
CA GLY A 29 6.97 -2.42 -2.90
C GLY A 29 7.71 -1.35 -3.72
N ILE A 30 7.63 -1.42 -5.05
CA ILE A 30 8.22 -0.42 -5.94
C ILE A 30 7.52 0.94 -5.78
N ILE A 31 6.19 0.97 -5.67
CA ILE A 31 5.44 2.20 -5.41
C ILE A 31 5.85 2.80 -4.06
N GLY A 32 5.98 1.98 -3.01
CA GLY A 32 6.45 2.43 -1.70
C GLY A 32 7.86 3.02 -1.75
N ILE A 33 8.80 2.38 -2.44
CA ILE A 33 10.16 2.89 -2.63
C ILE A 33 10.14 4.19 -3.45
N ALA A 34 9.34 4.26 -4.50
CA ALA A 34 9.21 5.47 -5.32
C ALA A 34 8.68 6.65 -4.50
N LEU A 35 7.70 6.41 -3.63
CA LEU A 35 7.17 7.44 -2.71
C LEU A 35 8.21 7.86 -1.67
N LEU A 36 8.96 6.91 -1.09
CA LEU A 36 10.05 7.23 -0.16
C LEU A 36 11.18 8.03 -0.84
N LEU A 37 11.57 7.65 -2.06
CA LEU A 37 12.54 8.40 -2.85
C LEU A 37 12.01 9.80 -3.22
N ALA A 38 10.74 9.92 -3.58
CA ALA A 38 10.11 11.22 -3.82
C ALA A 38 10.11 12.10 -2.56
N GLN A 39 9.88 11.51 -1.37
CA GLN A 39 9.92 12.23 -0.10
C GLN A 39 11.35 12.70 0.25
N VAL A 40 12.37 11.90 -0.04
CA VAL A 40 13.78 12.28 0.14
C VAL A 40 14.18 13.40 -0.84
N MET A 41 13.71 13.35 -2.09
CA MET A 41 14.00 14.39 -3.08
C MET A 41 13.33 15.72 -2.76
N ASN A 42 12.08 15.69 -2.25
CA ASN A 42 11.31 16.86 -1.85
C ASN A 42 11.72 17.48 -0.49
N PHE A 43 12.88 17.10 0.06
CA PHE A 43 13.38 17.73 1.28
C PHE A 43 13.76 19.19 1.01
N SER A 44 12.91 20.12 1.46
CA SER A 44 13.16 21.57 1.46
C SER A 44 14.00 21.98 2.69
N PRO A 45 14.85 23.00 2.56
CA PRO A 45 15.60 23.56 3.69
C PRO A 45 14.67 24.03 4.81
N GLU A 46 15.03 23.75 6.06
CA GLU A 46 14.31 24.22 7.25
C GLU A 46 14.54 25.72 7.47
N LEU A 47 13.49 26.52 7.64
CA LEU A 47 13.61 27.95 7.94
C LEU A 47 14.20 28.16 9.34
N LYS A 48 15.37 28.81 9.44
CA LYS A 48 16.03 29.08 10.73
C LYS A 48 15.68 30.46 11.28
N VAL A 49 15.22 30.51 12.54
CA VAL A 49 14.96 31.78 13.22
C VAL A 49 16.27 32.31 13.81
N ILE A 50 16.60 33.56 13.50
CA ILE A 50 17.81 34.27 13.96
C ILE A 50 17.46 35.63 14.55
N SER A 51 18.40 36.29 15.21
CA SER A 51 18.20 37.66 15.68
C SER A 51 18.47 38.69 14.57
N GLU A 52 17.86 39.87 14.69
CA GLU A 52 18.12 41.01 13.78
C GLU A 52 19.61 41.38 13.75
N GLN A 53 20.30 41.27 14.88
CA GLN A 53 21.74 41.55 14.98
C GLN A 53 22.58 40.51 14.24
N GLN A 54 22.26 39.22 14.37
CA GLN A 54 22.92 38.16 13.63
C GLN A 54 22.70 38.31 12.13
N PHE A 55 21.49 38.66 11.71
CA PHE A 55 21.19 38.98 10.32
C PHE A 55 22.08 40.11 9.79
N ARG A 56 22.16 41.23 10.50
CA ARG A 56 22.97 42.39 10.07
C ARG A 56 24.46 42.04 9.92
N ASN A 57 25.03 41.36 10.91
CA ASN A 57 26.47 41.11 10.96
C ASN A 57 26.92 39.96 10.05
N GLU A 58 26.16 38.87 10.00
CA GLU A 58 26.60 37.62 9.34
C GLU A 58 26.07 37.48 7.90
N ILE A 59 24.98 38.17 7.55
CA ILE A 59 24.29 38.01 6.26
C ILE A 59 24.25 39.32 5.46
N LEU A 60 23.87 40.43 6.10
CA LEU A 60 23.72 41.72 5.43
C LEU A 60 25.07 42.38 5.14
N LEU A 61 25.96 42.47 6.14
CA LEU A 61 27.29 43.08 6.00
C LEU A 61 28.14 42.44 4.87
N PRO A 62 28.15 41.11 4.70
CA PRO A 62 28.88 40.49 3.59
C PRO A 62 28.18 40.61 2.21
N GLY A 63 26.99 41.19 2.14
CA GLY A 63 26.21 41.34 0.91
C GLY A 63 25.59 40.03 0.39
N ASP A 64 25.34 39.08 1.28
CA ASP A 64 24.83 37.74 0.92
C ASP A 64 23.31 37.73 0.67
N VAL A 65 22.61 38.80 1.03
CA VAL A 65 21.16 38.92 0.86
C VAL A 65 20.80 39.06 -0.62
N GLN A 66 19.82 38.28 -1.05
CA GLN A 66 19.21 38.34 -2.37
C GLN A 66 17.95 39.22 -2.36
N LYS A 67 17.05 39.00 -1.39
CA LYS A 67 15.82 39.76 -1.19
C LYS A 67 15.29 39.55 0.23
N LEU A 68 14.43 40.46 0.66
CA LEU A 68 13.72 40.37 1.94
C LEU A 68 12.21 40.39 1.68
N ASP A 69 11.51 39.40 2.22
CA ASP A 69 10.05 39.39 2.20
C ASP A 69 9.55 39.78 3.60
N LEU A 70 8.88 40.93 3.70
CA LEU A 70 8.27 41.46 4.93
C LEU A 70 6.91 40.80 5.13
N VAL A 71 6.83 39.84 6.06
CA VAL A 71 5.64 39.05 6.37
C VAL A 71 4.81 39.75 7.43
N LYS A 72 3.98 40.71 7.00
CA LYS A 72 3.23 41.60 7.91
C LYS A 72 2.30 40.87 8.90
N ASN A 73 1.69 39.76 8.49
CA ASN A 73 0.75 39.01 9.34
C ASN A 73 1.43 38.17 10.42
N LYS A 74 2.74 37.94 10.32
CA LYS A 74 3.52 37.18 11.31
C LYS A 74 4.57 38.03 12.00
N GLU A 75 4.63 39.33 11.71
CA GLU A 75 5.65 40.25 12.26
C GLU A 75 7.07 39.72 12.03
N GLN A 76 7.33 39.13 10.85
CA GLN A 76 8.60 38.46 10.54
C GLN A 76 9.16 38.89 9.19
N VAL A 77 10.49 38.93 9.10
CA VAL A 77 11.22 39.16 7.85
C VAL A 77 11.80 37.85 7.39
N HIS A 78 11.42 37.42 6.19
CA HIS A 78 12.01 36.26 5.53
C HIS A 78 13.20 36.67 4.67
N VAL A 79 14.35 36.07 4.95
CA VAL A 79 15.62 36.38 4.32
C VAL A 79 15.96 35.34 3.28
N TYR A 80 16.19 35.80 2.06
CA TYR A 80 16.69 34.99 0.95
C TYR A 80 18.17 35.28 0.75
N VAL A 81 18.95 34.22 0.66
CA VAL A 81 20.41 34.29 0.51
C VAL A 81 20.77 33.90 -0.92
N LYS A 82 21.76 34.59 -1.49
CA LYS A 82 22.28 34.28 -2.84
C LYS A 82 22.83 32.85 -2.86
N PRO A 83 22.44 32.01 -3.85
CA PRO A 83 22.91 30.63 -3.93
C PRO A 83 24.45 30.48 -3.94
N ASP A 84 25.16 31.43 -4.54
CA ASP A 84 26.62 31.41 -4.66
C ASP A 84 27.36 31.60 -3.33
N ARG A 85 26.67 32.09 -2.29
CA ARG A 85 27.26 32.41 -0.98
C ARG A 85 27.03 31.33 0.08
N LEU A 86 26.26 30.29 -0.24
CA LEU A 86 25.87 29.22 0.69
C LEU A 86 27.00 28.26 1.07
N THR A 87 28.16 28.37 0.42
CA THR A 87 29.35 27.56 0.71
C THR A 87 30.13 28.06 1.93
N LYS A 88 29.84 29.27 2.43
CA LYS A 88 30.49 29.82 3.64
C LYS A 88 30.20 28.95 4.87
N GLU A 89 31.17 28.88 5.79
CA GLU A 89 31.06 28.07 7.01
C GLU A 89 29.83 28.38 7.85
N PHE A 90 29.44 29.66 7.92
CA PHE A 90 28.25 30.09 8.65
C PHE A 90 27.01 29.30 8.21
N TYR A 91 26.72 29.27 6.91
CA TYR A 91 25.55 28.56 6.37
C TYR A 91 25.67 27.04 6.52
N VAL A 92 26.84 26.47 6.27
CA VAL A 92 27.06 25.03 6.42
C VAL A 92 26.83 24.57 7.87
N LYS A 93 27.26 25.37 8.86
CA LYS A 93 27.02 25.10 10.28
C LYS A 93 25.53 25.21 10.65
N GLN A 94 24.84 26.25 10.17
CA GLN A 94 23.42 26.46 10.45
C GLN A 94 22.51 25.34 9.91
N PHE A 95 22.87 24.77 8.75
CA PHE A 95 22.09 23.74 8.07
C PHE A 95 22.66 22.31 8.20
N LYS A 96 23.71 22.12 9.03
CA LYS A 96 24.39 20.84 9.26
C LYS A 96 24.78 20.11 7.97
N GLY A 97 25.16 20.86 6.94
CA GLY A 97 25.44 20.32 5.61
C GLY A 97 25.44 21.38 4.52
N ARG A 98 25.83 20.97 3.30
CA ARG A 98 25.78 21.83 2.11
C ARG A 98 24.37 21.90 1.56
N LEU A 99 23.86 23.11 1.41
CA LEU A 99 22.60 23.38 0.73
C LEU A 99 22.81 23.37 -0.79
N SER A 100 21.99 22.63 -1.52
CA SER A 100 21.98 22.65 -2.99
C SER A 100 21.35 23.94 -3.50
N ALA A 101 21.98 24.58 -4.49
CA ALA A 101 21.48 25.82 -5.09
C ALA A 101 20.04 25.70 -5.61
N ASP A 102 19.68 24.56 -6.21
CA ASP A 102 18.34 24.29 -6.73
C ASP A 102 17.26 24.25 -5.64
N LYS A 103 17.61 23.80 -4.43
CA LYS A 103 16.67 23.71 -3.30
C LYS A 103 16.47 25.06 -2.59
N VAL A 104 17.43 25.97 -2.73
CA VAL A 104 17.41 27.29 -2.08
C VAL A 104 16.82 28.37 -2.98
N LYS A 105 16.82 28.16 -4.30
CA LYS A 105 16.29 29.12 -5.25
C LYS A 105 14.81 29.43 -4.97
N GLY A 106 14.55 30.64 -4.48
CA GLY A 106 13.19 31.08 -4.16
C GLY A 106 12.65 30.58 -2.82
N THR A 107 13.50 30.01 -1.95
CA THR A 107 13.13 29.55 -0.61
C THR A 107 13.77 30.44 0.46
N PRO A 108 13.02 30.95 1.46
CA PRO A 108 13.62 31.70 2.56
C PRO A 108 14.42 30.77 3.47
N LEU A 109 15.64 31.16 3.83
CA LEU A 109 16.53 30.37 4.69
C LEU A 109 16.51 30.81 6.14
N PHE A 110 16.36 32.11 6.36
CA PHE A 110 16.32 32.69 7.69
C PHE A 110 15.06 33.52 7.89
N ALA A 111 14.61 33.59 9.14
CA ALA A 111 13.56 34.49 9.55
C ALA A 111 13.94 35.19 10.86
N PHE A 112 13.47 36.41 11.06
CA PHE A 112 13.57 37.09 12.34
C PHE A 112 12.33 37.93 12.59
N GLU A 113 12.00 38.15 13.85
CA GLU A 113 10.82 38.92 14.26
C GLU A 113 11.12 40.41 14.27
N VAL A 114 10.15 41.20 13.81
CA VAL A 114 10.20 42.66 13.72
C VAL A 114 8.94 43.22 14.35
N VAL A 115 9.13 43.93 15.47
CA VAL A 115 8.06 44.58 16.21
C VAL A 115 7.62 45.90 15.55
N ASP A 116 8.60 46.70 15.12
CA ASP A 116 8.34 47.99 14.47
C ASP A 116 8.97 48.01 13.08
N TRP A 117 8.10 48.01 12.07
CA TRP A 117 8.47 48.02 10.65
C TRP A 117 9.18 49.31 10.23
N LYS A 118 8.76 50.46 10.75
CA LYS A 118 9.37 51.75 10.37
C LYS A 118 10.77 51.85 10.96
N ALA A 119 10.89 51.56 12.26
CA ALA A 119 12.19 51.57 12.93
C ALA A 119 13.15 50.53 12.33
N PHE A 120 12.64 49.42 11.80
CA PHE A 120 13.42 48.45 11.06
C PHE A 120 13.93 49.00 9.72
N GLU A 121 13.04 49.53 8.87
CA GLU A 121 13.43 50.10 7.57
C GLU A 121 14.47 51.22 7.73
N GLU A 122 14.29 52.11 8.71
CA GLU A 122 15.24 53.18 9.02
C GLU A 122 16.61 52.64 9.49
N ARG A 123 16.61 51.65 10.39
CA ARG A 123 17.86 51.01 10.86
C ARG A 123 18.58 50.28 9.74
N LEU A 124 17.84 49.69 8.79
CA LEU A 124 18.40 48.98 7.65
C LEU A 124 19.02 49.96 6.63
N ASP A 125 18.30 51.03 6.29
CA ASP A 125 18.78 52.10 5.40
C ASP A 125 20.04 52.77 5.98
N THR A 126 20.01 53.12 7.27
CA THR A 126 21.17 53.68 7.97
C THR A 126 22.37 52.74 7.94
N PHE A 127 22.15 51.43 8.14
CA PHE A 127 23.21 50.43 8.12
C PHE A 127 23.81 50.23 6.72
N CYS A 128 22.97 50.19 5.67
CA CYS A 128 23.41 50.08 4.29
C CYS A 128 24.24 51.30 3.86
N LYS A 129 23.79 52.52 4.23
CA LYS A 129 24.51 53.77 3.97
C LYS A 129 25.86 53.82 4.71
N ALA A 130 25.89 53.42 5.98
CA ALA A 130 27.11 53.45 6.79
C ALA A 130 28.18 52.45 6.32
N ASN A 131 27.77 51.29 5.80
CA ASN A 131 28.69 50.22 5.40
C ASN A 131 28.84 50.07 3.88
N ASN A 132 28.25 50.98 3.10
CA ASN A 132 28.27 50.96 1.62
C ASN A 132 27.81 49.61 1.03
N VAL A 133 26.75 49.03 1.61
CA VAL A 133 26.16 47.76 1.16
C VAL A 133 25.07 48.05 0.13
N ALA A 134 24.97 47.22 -0.91
CA ALA A 134 23.95 47.35 -1.94
C ALA A 134 22.53 47.31 -1.33
N GLU A 135 21.65 48.19 -1.80
CA GLU A 135 20.24 48.21 -1.40
C GLU A 135 19.58 46.86 -1.69
N VAL A 136 18.78 46.40 -0.75
CA VAL A 136 18.15 45.08 -0.80
C VAL A 136 16.70 45.23 -1.25
N ASP A 137 16.27 44.42 -2.23
CA ASP A 137 14.88 44.38 -2.66
C ASP A 137 13.99 43.89 -1.51
N MET A 138 13.08 44.76 -1.05
CA MET A 138 12.13 44.48 0.02
C MET A 138 10.72 44.36 -0.55
N ARG A 139 10.06 43.22 -0.31
CA ARG A 139 8.70 42.96 -0.78
C ARG A 139 7.77 42.69 0.39
N VAL A 140 6.63 43.36 0.39
CA VAL A 140 5.58 43.07 1.37
C VAL A 140 4.81 41.85 0.92
N VAL A 141 4.82 40.80 1.73
CA VAL A 141 4.07 39.56 1.47
C VAL A 141 3.17 39.22 2.65
N LYS A 142 2.09 38.49 2.39
CA LYS A 142 1.27 37.87 3.42
C LYS A 142 1.58 36.38 3.44
N ALA A 143 1.90 35.81 4.61
CA ALA A 143 2.07 34.37 4.70
C ALA A 143 0.75 33.66 4.38
N PRO A 144 0.78 32.53 3.66
CA PRO A 144 -0.43 31.75 3.39
C PRO A 144 -1.07 31.30 4.70
N GLU A 145 -2.35 31.58 4.85
CA GLU A 145 -3.14 31.14 6.01
C GLU A 145 -3.43 29.65 5.86
N TRP A 146 -2.77 28.81 6.65
CA TRP A 146 -2.96 27.36 6.63
C TRP A 146 -4.28 26.93 7.26
N PHE A 147 -4.80 27.72 8.21
CA PHE A 147 -5.98 27.38 9.00
C PHE A 147 -7.27 27.35 8.15
N GLY A 148 -7.42 28.30 7.22
CA GLY A 148 -8.60 28.36 6.33
C GLY A 148 -8.75 27.12 5.44
N PRO A 149 -7.74 26.77 4.62
CA PRO A 149 -7.74 25.54 3.81
C PRO A 149 -7.86 24.27 4.65
N LEU A 150 -7.23 24.23 5.83
CA LEU A 150 -7.34 23.09 6.74
C LEU A 150 -8.78 22.91 7.23
N LEU A 151 -9.44 23.97 7.71
CA LEU A 151 -10.83 23.92 8.16
C LEU A 151 -11.77 23.47 7.04
N ASN A 152 -11.59 23.98 5.81
CA ASN A 152 -12.39 23.54 4.66
C ASN A 152 -12.18 22.05 4.36
N THR A 153 -10.93 21.59 4.38
CA THR A 153 -10.59 20.18 4.15
C THR A 153 -11.21 19.28 5.22
N VAL A 154 -11.08 19.66 6.50
CA VAL A 154 -11.67 18.93 7.63
C VAL A 154 -13.19 18.94 7.54
N PHE A 155 -13.81 20.07 7.20
CA PHE A 155 -15.25 20.20 7.01
C PHE A 155 -15.76 19.30 5.87
N THR A 156 -15.07 19.28 4.74
CA THR A 156 -15.40 18.41 3.59
C THR A 156 -15.28 16.93 3.96
N LEU A 157 -14.19 16.53 4.64
CA LEU A 157 -14.02 15.17 5.13
C LEU A 157 -15.09 14.80 6.15
N LEU A 158 -15.47 15.72 7.04
CA LEU A 158 -16.53 15.51 8.02
C LEU A 158 -17.87 15.25 7.32
N ILE A 159 -18.22 16.03 6.30
CA ILE A 159 -19.43 15.79 5.50
C ILE A 159 -19.39 14.40 4.85
N ILE A 160 -18.26 13.99 4.27
CA ILE A 160 -18.11 12.66 3.66
C ILE A 160 -18.28 11.57 4.73
N ILE A 161 -17.66 11.72 5.90
CA ILE A 161 -17.79 10.77 7.01
C ILE A 161 -19.23 10.70 7.51
N VAL A 162 -19.91 11.83 7.69
CA VAL A 162 -21.31 11.88 8.13
C VAL A 162 -22.23 11.27 7.07
N ALA A 163 -22.05 11.61 5.79
CA ALA A 163 -22.80 11.01 4.69
C ALA A 163 -22.56 9.50 4.63
N TRP A 164 -21.32 9.04 4.81
CA TRP A 164 -20.94 7.63 4.87
C TRP A 164 -21.60 6.90 6.06
N ILE A 165 -21.60 7.51 7.24
CA ILE A 165 -22.28 6.99 8.44
C ILE A 165 -23.80 6.93 8.20
N LEU A 166 -24.40 7.96 7.61
CA LEU A 166 -25.84 7.99 7.30
C LEU A 166 -26.22 6.96 6.24
N LEU A 167 -25.37 6.74 5.22
CA LEU A 167 -25.56 5.68 4.22
C LEU A 167 -25.44 4.29 4.83
N MET A 168 -24.40 4.03 5.65
CA MET A 168 -24.26 2.76 6.37
C MET A 168 -25.43 2.53 7.33
N ARG A 169 -25.90 3.57 8.02
CA ARG A 169 -27.09 3.51 8.88
C ARG A 169 -28.36 3.17 8.11
N LYS A 170 -28.45 3.53 6.83
CA LYS A 170 -29.62 3.33 5.98
C LYS A 170 -29.58 2.01 5.19
N MET A 171 -28.39 1.42 4.99
CA MET A 171 -28.22 0.10 4.34
C MET A 171 -28.05 -1.07 5.31
N GLY A 172 -27.82 -0.82 6.60
CA GLY A 172 -27.77 -1.86 7.63
C GLY A 172 -28.00 -1.25 9.00
N GLY A 173 -29.18 -1.50 9.57
CA GLY A 173 -29.52 -1.05 10.91
C GLY A 173 -28.54 -1.55 11.99
N PRO A 174 -28.57 -0.96 13.19
CA PRO A 174 -27.59 -1.15 14.25
C PRO A 174 -27.72 -2.55 14.91
N ALA A 175 -27.29 -3.59 14.18
CA ALA A 175 -27.15 -4.95 14.70
C ALA A 175 -26.27 -5.87 13.82
N SER A 176 -25.88 -5.50 12.60
CA SER A 176 -25.08 -6.39 11.74
C SER A 176 -23.60 -6.00 11.71
N GLY A 177 -22.92 -6.22 12.84
CA GLY A 177 -21.53 -6.65 12.73
C GLY A 177 -21.49 -7.90 11.85
N GLY A 178 -20.77 -7.86 10.73
CA GLY A 178 -20.51 -9.05 9.90
C GLY A 178 -21.73 -9.63 9.20
N GLY A 179 -22.34 -8.89 8.27
CA GLY A 179 -23.29 -9.46 7.30
C GLY A 179 -22.56 -10.25 6.18
N PRO A 180 -23.13 -11.37 5.67
CA PRO A 180 -22.46 -12.28 4.73
C PRO A 180 -22.37 -11.65 3.33
N GLY A 181 -21.27 -10.96 3.06
CA GLY A 181 -21.05 -10.26 1.79
C GLY A 181 -19.98 -9.18 1.84
N GLY A 182 -19.48 -8.84 3.03
CA GLY A 182 -18.32 -7.95 3.18
C GLY A 182 -17.09 -8.49 2.45
N ILE A 183 -16.32 -7.56 1.88
CA ILE A 183 -15.12 -7.77 1.04
C ILE A 183 -14.02 -8.57 1.78
N PHE A 184 -14.18 -8.82 3.08
CA PHE A 184 -13.33 -9.68 3.93
C PHE A 184 -13.67 -11.18 3.91
N ASN A 185 -14.69 -11.63 3.15
CA ASN A 185 -15.01 -13.06 2.99
C ASN A 185 -14.22 -13.77 1.87
N ILE A 186 -13.31 -13.07 1.19
CA ILE A 186 -12.35 -13.67 0.25
C ILE A 186 -11.36 -14.52 1.06
N GLY A 187 -11.57 -15.83 1.07
CA GLY A 187 -10.66 -16.79 1.73
C GLY A 187 -11.36 -17.94 2.45
N LYS A 188 -12.67 -17.86 2.72
CA LYS A 188 -13.41 -19.01 3.27
C LYS A 188 -13.76 -19.95 2.11
N SER A 189 -13.17 -21.15 2.12
CA SER A 189 -13.48 -22.24 1.21
C SER A 189 -15.00 -22.45 1.16
N LYS A 190 -15.57 -22.43 -0.06
CA LYS A 190 -16.95 -22.89 -0.32
C LYS A 190 -16.98 -24.42 -0.29
N ALA A 191 -16.64 -25.03 0.84
CA ALA A 191 -16.90 -26.44 1.07
C ALA A 191 -18.38 -26.59 1.40
N THR A 192 -19.15 -27.16 0.49
CA THR A 192 -20.52 -27.59 0.78
C THR A 192 -20.44 -28.78 1.73
N LEU A 193 -20.61 -28.55 3.03
CA LEU A 193 -20.85 -29.62 4.00
C LEU A 193 -22.16 -30.31 3.60
N PHE A 194 -22.08 -31.55 3.13
CA PHE A 194 -23.26 -32.38 2.97
C PHE A 194 -23.72 -32.77 4.37
N ASP A 195 -24.85 -32.22 4.78
CA ASP A 195 -25.41 -32.46 6.11
C ASP A 195 -25.84 -33.94 6.23
N LYS A 196 -25.79 -34.51 7.43
CA LYS A 196 -26.09 -35.94 7.68
C LYS A 196 -27.51 -36.38 7.24
N GLY A 197 -28.39 -35.42 6.93
CA GLY A 197 -29.72 -35.65 6.35
C GLY A 197 -29.74 -35.85 4.83
N ALA A 198 -28.69 -35.45 4.12
CA ALA A 198 -28.53 -35.71 2.69
C ALA A 198 -27.96 -37.12 2.49
N LYS A 199 -28.78 -38.14 2.76
CA LYS A 199 -28.43 -39.53 2.46
C LYS A 199 -27.99 -39.62 1.02
N VAL A 200 -26.73 -40.02 0.79
CA VAL A 200 -26.26 -40.38 -0.53
C VAL A 200 -27.01 -41.65 -0.92
N ASN A 201 -28.07 -41.50 -1.73
CA ASN A 201 -28.94 -42.61 -2.15
C ASN A 201 -28.32 -43.50 -3.24
N ILE A 202 -27.01 -43.41 -3.46
CA ILE A 202 -26.30 -44.20 -4.48
C ILE A 202 -25.56 -45.31 -3.74
N THR A 203 -25.71 -46.54 -4.21
CA THR A 203 -25.12 -47.77 -3.64
C THR A 203 -24.22 -48.47 -4.66
N PHE A 204 -23.53 -49.56 -4.28
CA PHE A 204 -22.71 -50.32 -5.24
C PHE A 204 -23.55 -51.02 -6.32
N ALA A 205 -24.86 -51.15 -6.12
CA ALA A 205 -25.78 -51.64 -7.15
C ALA A 205 -25.89 -50.67 -8.34
N ASP A 206 -25.69 -49.37 -8.11
CA ASP A 206 -25.81 -48.32 -9.13
C ASP A 206 -24.52 -48.12 -9.96
N VAL A 207 -23.46 -48.85 -9.63
CA VAL A 207 -22.18 -48.84 -10.36
C VAL A 207 -22.11 -50.10 -11.23
N ALA A 208 -21.92 -49.98 -12.54
CA ALA A 208 -21.79 -51.13 -13.44
C ALA A 208 -20.33 -51.35 -13.93
N GLY A 209 -19.94 -52.60 -14.14
CA GLY A 209 -18.72 -53.00 -14.87
C GLY A 209 -17.38 -52.77 -14.18
N LEU A 210 -17.37 -52.30 -12.93
CA LEU A 210 -16.17 -52.02 -12.12
C LEU A 210 -15.98 -53.07 -11.01
N ASP A 211 -16.13 -54.36 -11.32
CA ASP A 211 -16.22 -55.41 -10.31
C ASP A 211 -14.91 -55.57 -9.52
N GLU A 212 -13.75 -55.46 -10.17
CA GLU A 212 -12.43 -55.46 -9.50
C GLU A 212 -12.29 -54.29 -8.52
N ALA A 213 -12.60 -53.06 -8.97
CA ALA A 213 -12.52 -51.86 -8.14
C ALA A 213 -13.55 -51.85 -7.00
N LYS A 214 -14.72 -52.47 -7.20
CA LYS A 214 -15.70 -52.66 -6.13
C LYS A 214 -15.16 -53.56 -5.02
N VAL A 215 -14.46 -54.64 -5.36
CA VAL A 215 -13.89 -55.55 -4.36
C VAL A 215 -12.87 -54.83 -3.47
N GLU A 216 -11.98 -54.04 -4.06
CA GLU A 216 -10.99 -53.26 -3.30
C GLU A 216 -11.66 -52.19 -2.42
N VAL A 217 -12.65 -51.47 -2.95
CA VAL A 217 -13.35 -50.41 -2.19
C VAL A 217 -14.28 -50.99 -1.12
N MET A 218 -14.81 -52.21 -1.30
CA MET A 218 -15.63 -52.90 -0.30
C MET A 218 -14.85 -53.18 1.00
N GLU A 219 -13.55 -53.45 0.92
CA GLU A 219 -12.70 -53.59 2.11
C GLU A 219 -12.67 -52.28 2.91
N ILE A 220 -12.51 -51.15 2.22
CA ILE A 220 -12.53 -49.81 2.84
C ILE A 220 -13.90 -49.53 3.46
N VAL A 221 -15.00 -49.92 2.81
CA VAL A 221 -16.36 -49.77 3.36
C VAL A 221 -16.57 -50.62 4.61
N ASP A 222 -16.15 -51.89 4.62
CA ASP A 222 -16.27 -52.73 5.82
C ASP A 222 -15.39 -52.22 6.96
N PHE A 223 -14.22 -51.66 6.63
CA PHE A 223 -13.38 -50.95 7.58
C PHE A 223 -14.12 -49.75 8.19
N LEU A 224 -14.79 -48.93 7.37
CA LEU A 224 -15.55 -47.76 7.83
C LEU A 224 -16.78 -48.15 8.68
N LYS A 225 -17.41 -49.30 8.39
CA LYS A 225 -18.51 -49.84 9.20
C LYS A 225 -18.04 -50.39 10.55
N ASN A 226 -16.90 -51.08 10.57
CA ASN A 226 -16.41 -51.83 11.73
C ASN A 226 -14.97 -51.46 12.13
N PRO A 227 -14.65 -50.18 12.40
CA PRO A 227 -13.27 -49.73 12.58
C PRO A 227 -12.57 -50.39 13.79
N LYS A 228 -13.34 -50.75 14.82
CA LYS A 228 -12.83 -51.38 16.05
C LYS A 228 -12.24 -52.77 15.77
N LYS A 229 -12.90 -53.58 14.95
CA LYS A 229 -12.48 -54.96 14.60
C LYS A 229 -11.11 -54.96 13.91
N TYR A 230 -10.93 -54.07 12.94
CA TYR A 230 -9.69 -53.96 12.20
C TYR A 230 -8.56 -53.33 13.01
N THR A 231 -8.87 -52.36 13.87
CA THR A 231 -7.88 -51.76 14.78
C THR A 231 -7.36 -52.77 15.81
N SER A 232 -8.22 -53.65 16.34
CA SER A 232 -7.79 -54.72 17.29
C SER A 232 -6.88 -55.78 16.67
N LEU A 233 -6.95 -55.96 15.35
CA LEU A 233 -6.07 -56.86 14.60
C LEU A 233 -4.75 -56.18 14.17
N GLY A 234 -4.50 -54.94 14.62
CA GLY A 234 -3.32 -54.15 14.25
C GLY A 234 -3.42 -53.46 12.88
N GLY A 235 -4.59 -53.48 12.25
CA GLY A 235 -4.83 -52.82 10.96
C GLY A 235 -4.80 -51.29 11.08
N LYS A 236 -4.11 -50.63 10.15
CA LYS A 236 -4.00 -49.17 10.10
C LYS A 236 -5.09 -48.58 9.20
N ILE A 237 -5.78 -47.55 9.68
CA ILE A 237 -6.83 -46.85 8.93
C ILE A 237 -6.23 -46.22 7.65
N PRO A 238 -6.75 -46.54 6.44
CA PRO A 238 -6.40 -45.82 5.22
C PRO A 238 -6.77 -44.34 5.33
N LYS A 239 -5.82 -43.44 5.04
CA LYS A 239 -6.05 -41.98 5.16
C LYS A 239 -6.73 -41.36 3.92
N GLY A 240 -6.77 -42.09 2.82
CA GLY A 240 -7.39 -41.65 1.57
C GLY A 240 -7.08 -42.62 0.43
N ALA A 241 -7.93 -42.60 -0.60
CA ALA A 241 -7.76 -43.35 -1.83
C ALA A 241 -7.78 -42.38 -3.03
N LEU A 242 -6.94 -42.61 -4.03
CA LEU A 242 -6.90 -41.82 -5.25
C LEU A 242 -7.43 -42.66 -6.41
N LEU A 243 -8.58 -42.27 -6.96
CA LEU A 243 -9.17 -42.92 -8.13
C LEU A 243 -8.62 -42.26 -9.40
N VAL A 244 -7.91 -43.03 -10.24
CA VAL A 244 -7.28 -42.54 -11.48
C VAL A 244 -7.95 -43.18 -12.71
N GLY A 245 -8.16 -42.39 -13.76
CA GLY A 245 -8.66 -42.88 -15.04
C GLY A 245 -9.22 -41.76 -15.93
N PRO A 246 -9.50 -42.04 -17.22
CA PRO A 246 -10.08 -41.08 -18.17
C PRO A 246 -11.38 -40.41 -17.66
N PRO A 247 -11.76 -39.21 -18.14
CA PRO A 247 -13.04 -38.62 -17.76
C PRO A 247 -14.22 -39.53 -18.14
N GLY A 248 -15.26 -39.57 -17.31
CA GLY A 248 -16.47 -40.38 -17.57
C GLY A 248 -16.44 -41.83 -17.04
N THR A 249 -15.33 -42.32 -16.47
CA THR A 249 -15.22 -43.70 -15.96
C THR A 249 -15.85 -43.97 -14.59
N GLY A 250 -16.83 -43.17 -14.16
CA GLY A 250 -17.58 -43.44 -12.92
C GLY A 250 -16.83 -43.19 -11.60
N LYS A 251 -15.63 -42.60 -11.57
CA LYS A 251 -14.84 -42.34 -10.33
C LYS A 251 -15.64 -41.61 -9.23
N THR A 252 -16.32 -40.52 -9.58
CA THR A 252 -17.16 -39.77 -8.62
C THR A 252 -18.40 -40.56 -8.20
N LEU A 253 -18.91 -41.42 -9.08
CA LEU A 253 -20.06 -42.28 -8.79
C LEU A 253 -19.67 -43.40 -7.81
N LEU A 254 -18.51 -44.01 -8.00
CA LEU A 254 -17.94 -45.00 -7.08
C LEU A 254 -17.65 -44.40 -5.69
N ALA A 255 -17.13 -43.16 -5.63
CA ALA A 255 -16.92 -42.45 -4.36
C ALA A 255 -18.24 -42.15 -3.63
N LYS A 256 -19.31 -41.78 -4.35
CA LYS A 256 -20.65 -41.59 -3.78
C LYS A 256 -21.26 -42.91 -3.31
N ALA A 257 -21.14 -43.98 -4.09
CA ALA A 257 -21.58 -45.32 -3.73
C ALA A 257 -20.89 -45.81 -2.45
N MET A 258 -19.57 -45.60 -2.31
CA MET A 258 -18.81 -45.92 -1.10
C MET A 258 -19.35 -45.20 0.15
N ALA A 259 -19.67 -43.91 0.04
CA ALA A 259 -20.26 -43.14 1.13
C ALA A 259 -21.68 -43.62 1.48
N GLY A 260 -22.51 -43.92 0.48
CA GLY A 260 -23.85 -44.48 0.67
C GLY A 260 -23.84 -45.86 1.34
N GLU A 261 -22.89 -46.71 0.96
CA GLU A 261 -22.72 -48.06 1.51
C GLU A 261 -22.22 -48.04 2.96
N ALA A 262 -21.26 -47.17 3.28
CA ALA A 262 -20.72 -47.03 4.63
C ALA A 262 -21.63 -46.24 5.59
N GLN A 263 -22.64 -45.51 5.07
CA GLN A 263 -23.53 -44.64 5.85
C GLN A 263 -22.78 -43.58 6.69
N VAL A 264 -21.65 -43.10 6.19
CA VAL A 264 -20.85 -42.04 6.81
C VAL A 264 -20.89 -40.77 5.95
N PRO A 265 -20.90 -39.57 6.56
CA PRO A 265 -20.94 -38.30 5.84
C PRO A 265 -19.63 -37.96 5.12
#